data_AF-A0A1V1P2X2-F1
#
_entry.id   AF-A0A1V1P2X2-F1
#
_cell.length_a   1.000
_cell.length_b   1.000
_cell.length_c   1.000
_cell.angle_alpha   90.00
_cell.angle_beta   90.00
_cell.angle_gamma   90.00
#
_symmetry.space_group_name_H-M   'P 1'
#
loop_
_entity.id
_entity.type
_entity.pdbx_description
1 polymer ?
#
loop_
_entity_poly.entity_id
_entity_poly.type
_entity_poly.pdbx_seq_one_letter_code
_entity_poly.pdbx_strand_id
1 'polypeptide(L)'
;MARYGGEEFLIILPNTQLDKACIVAEKIRTTIENTVYTYNNKTELKVTISSGVTNNHLNCPDNEYQMIKNADIALYDAKEKGRNQAVMFSEKCQ
;
A
#
# COMPACT_ATOMS: atom_id res chain seq x y z
N MET A 1 -8.87 -8.83 0.34
CA MET A 1 -8.41 -7.90 1.38
C MET A 1 -8.29 -8.68 2.67
N ALA A 2 -7.13 -8.62 3.33
CA ALA A 2 -6.89 -9.27 4.62
C ALA A 2 -6.39 -8.25 5.64
N ARG A 3 -6.68 -8.46 6.93
CA ARG A 3 -6.10 -7.70 8.04
C ARG A 3 -4.84 -8.43 8.50
N TYR A 4 -3.68 -7.81 8.32
CA TYR A 4 -2.36 -8.42 8.58
C TYR A 4 -1.87 -8.15 10.01
N GLY A 5 -2.27 -7.01 10.60
CA GLY A 5 -1.95 -6.59 11.96
C GLY A 5 -3.02 -5.63 12.54
N GLY A 6 -2.74 -4.99 13.68
CA GLY A 6 -3.68 -4.08 14.35
C GLY A 6 -4.27 -3.02 13.42
N GLU A 7 -3.43 -2.33 12.66
CA GLU A 7 -3.81 -1.26 11.72
C GLU A 7 -3.35 -1.53 10.27
N GLU A 8 -2.86 -2.75 9.98
CA GLU A 8 -2.24 -3.09 8.70
C GLU A 8 -3.17 -3.94 7.82
N PHE A 9 -3.26 -3.56 6.55
CA PHE A 9 -4.12 -4.20 5.55
C PHE A 9 -3.33 -4.63 4.33
N LEU A 10 -3.62 -5.83 3.83
CA LEU A 10 -3.02 -6.36 2.60
C LEU A 10 -4.07 -6.45 1.49
N ILE A 11 -3.70 -5.96 0.31
CA ILE A 11 -4.49 -6.04 -0.92
C ILE A 11 -3.70 -6.84 -1.95
N ILE A 12 -4.30 -7.92 -2.44
CA ILE A 12 -3.72 -8.79 -3.46
C ILE A 12 -4.45 -8.52 -4.77
N LEU A 13 -3.69 -8.18 -5.81
CA LEU A 13 -4.20 -7.89 -7.15
C LEU A 13 -3.68 -8.95 -8.14
N PRO A 14 -4.46 -9.99 -8.45
CA PRO A 14 -4.03 -11.03 -9.37
C PRO A 14 -3.82 -10.46 -10.78
N ASN A 15 -2.88 -11.02 -11.53
CA ASN A 15 -2.61 -10.67 -12.93
C ASN A 15 -2.43 -9.17 -13.19
N THR A 16 -1.86 -8.45 -12.21
CA THR A 16 -1.72 -6.99 -12.25
C THR A 16 -0.24 -6.60 -12.28
N GLN A 17 0.13 -5.77 -13.24
CA GLN A 17 1.48 -5.22 -13.34
C GLN A 17 1.70 -4.13 -12.27
N LEU A 18 2.96 -3.90 -11.88
CA LEU A 18 3.32 -3.04 -10.75
C LEU A 18 2.80 -1.60 -10.91
N ASP A 19 2.90 -1.04 -12.11
CA ASP A 19 2.38 0.28 -12.48
C ASP A 19 0.86 0.39 -12.28
N LYS A 20 0.11 -0.62 -12.75
CA LYS A 20 -1.34 -0.70 -12.59
C LYS A 20 -1.74 -0.91 -11.13
N ALA A 21 -0.98 -1.71 -10.38
CA ALA A 21 -1.19 -1.90 -8.95
C ALA A 21 -0.99 -0.58 -8.20
N CYS A 22 0.01 0.21 -8.58
CA CYS A 22 0.25 1.53 -8.00
C CYS A 22 -0.89 2.51 -8.29
N ILE A 23 -1.44 2.51 -9.50
CA ILE A 23 -2.64 3.32 -9.84
C ILE A 23 -3.82 2.96 -8.94
N VAL A 24 -4.05 1.67 -8.68
CA VAL A 24 -5.11 1.20 -7.77
C VAL A 24 -4.84 1.69 -6.34
N ALA A 25 -3.59 1.59 -5.86
CA ALA A 25 -3.19 2.06 -4.54
C ALA A 25 -3.42 3.57 -4.36
N GLU A 26 -3.03 4.39 -5.34
CA GLU A 26 -3.27 5.84 -5.34
C GLU A 26 -4.76 6.18 -5.39
N LYS A 27 -5.56 5.42 -6.13
CA LYS A 27 -7.01 5.60 -6.15
C LYS A 27 -7.62 5.34 -4.78
N ILE A 28 -7.21 4.28 -4.09
CA ILE A 28 -7.68 3.96 -2.73
C ILE A 28 -7.26 5.07 -1.76
N ARG A 29 -5.99 5.47 -1.80
CA ARG A 29 -5.44 6.54 -0.97
C ARG A 29 -6.22 7.84 -1.13
N THR A 30 -6.40 8.30 -2.35
CA THR A 30 -7.13 9.53 -2.68
C THR A 30 -8.58 9.44 -2.26
N THR A 31 -9.21 8.27 -2.38
CA THR A 31 -10.60 8.08 -1.91
C THR A 31 -10.70 8.25 -0.40
N ILE A 32 -9.78 7.65 0.36
CA ILE A 32 -9.76 7.75 1.82
C ILE A 32 -9.45 9.18 2.28
N GLU A 33 -8.44 9.82 1.69
CA GLU A 33 -8.06 11.20 2.00
C GLU A 33 -9.21 12.20 1.81
N ASN A 34 -10.02 12.01 0.76
CA ASN A 34 -11.14 12.89 0.46
C ASN A 34 -12.44 12.53 1.20
N THR A 35 -12.44 11.45 1.98
CA THR A 35 -13.60 11.03 2.76
C THR A 35 -13.52 11.60 4.18
N VAL A 36 -14.60 12.26 4.61
CA VAL A 36 -14.77 12.63 6.02
C VAL A 36 -15.57 11.53 6.71
N TYR A 37 -14.98 10.96 7.76
CA TYR A 37 -15.60 9.89 8.52
C TYR A 37 -16.22 10.47 9.80
N THR A 38 -17.50 10.20 10.03
CA THR A 38 -18.18 10.69 11.23
C THR A 38 -18.23 9.60 12.30
N TYR A 39 -17.60 9.84 13.45
CA TYR A 39 -17.65 8.97 14.62
C TYR A 39 -18.72 9.47 15.61
N ASN A 40 -19.59 8.56 16.07
CA ASN A 40 -20.69 8.84 17.01
C ASN A 40 -21.58 10.04 16.64
N ASN A 41 -21.73 10.34 15.35
CA ASN A 41 -22.48 11.49 14.82
C ASN A 41 -22.03 12.85 15.39
N LYS A 42 -20.80 12.94 15.90
CA LYS A 42 -20.32 14.12 16.65
C LYS A 42 -18.91 14.55 16.26
N THR A 43 -18.06 13.60 15.89
CA THR A 43 -16.66 13.87 15.59
C THR A 43 -16.38 13.57 14.12
N GLU A 44 -15.98 14.58 13.37
CA GLU A 44 -15.43 14.39 12.03
C GLU A 44 -13.96 13.98 12.14
N LEU A 45 -13.62 12.90 11.44
CA LEU A 45 -12.28 12.35 11.35
C LEU A 45 -11.83 12.40 9.90
N LYS A 46 -10.67 13.01 9.68
CA LYS A 46 -9.92 12.86 8.44
C LYS A 46 -8.76 11.94 8.70
N VAL A 47 -8.66 10.90 7.89
CA VAL A 47 -7.57 9.93 7.93
C VAL A 47 -6.94 9.84 6.55
N THR A 48 -5.67 9.48 6.53
CA THR A 48 -4.94 9.19 5.30
C THR A 48 -4.28 7.82 5.45
N ILE A 49 -3.92 7.22 4.31
CA ILE A 49 -3.15 5.98 4.31
C ILE A 49 -1.86 6.17 3.54
N SER A 50 -0.84 5.41 3.90
CA SER A 50 0.35 5.20 3.08
C SER A 50 0.39 3.74 2.68
N SER A 51 0.90 3.43 1.49
CA SER A 51 0.94 2.06 1.00
C SER A 51 2.25 1.76 0.29
N GLY A 52 2.79 0.57 0.52
CA GLY A 52 3.86 0.00 -0.28
C GLY A 52 3.28 -0.98 -1.29
N VAL A 53 3.75 -0.90 -2.54
CA VAL A 53 3.24 -1.71 -3.65
C VAL A 53 4.38 -2.54 -4.21
N THR A 54 4.17 -3.84 -4.35
CA THR A 54 5.13 -4.75 -4.99
C THR A 54 4.40 -5.70 -5.95
N ASN A 55 5.16 -6.39 -6.78
CA ASN A 55 4.69 -7.50 -7.60
C ASN A 55 5.64 -8.69 -7.49
N ASN A 56 5.23 -9.84 -7.98
CA ASN A 56 6.14 -10.98 -8.14
C ASN A 56 7.01 -10.73 -9.38
N HIS A 57 8.32 -10.63 -9.20
CA HIS A 57 9.25 -10.49 -10.32
C HIS A 57 9.31 -11.82 -11.08
N LEU A 58 8.92 -11.82 -12.36
CA LEU A 58 8.95 -13.02 -13.21
C LEU A 58 10.34 -13.69 -13.28
N ASN A 59 11.41 -12.91 -13.05
CA ASN A 59 12.81 -13.36 -13.12
C ASN A 59 13.41 -13.72 -11.75
N CYS A 60 12.72 -13.42 -10.64
CA CYS A 60 13.10 -13.82 -9.30
C CYS A 60 11.81 -14.21 -8.58
N PRO A 61 11.39 -15.50 -8.64
CA PRO A 61 10.17 -15.92 -7.99
C PRO A 61 10.33 -15.76 -6.48
N ASP A 62 9.85 -14.62 -5.99
CA ASP A 62 9.77 -14.33 -4.59
C ASP A 62 8.75 -15.29 -3.95
N ASN A 63 9.11 -15.87 -2.82
CA ASN A 63 8.12 -16.51 -1.98
C ASN A 63 7.19 -15.43 -1.39
N GLU A 64 6.00 -15.83 -0.94
CA GLU A 64 4.99 -14.91 -0.42
C GLU A 64 5.53 -13.98 0.69
N TYR A 65 6.45 -14.51 1.52
CA TYR A 65 7.10 -13.75 2.59
C TYR A 65 7.98 -12.61 2.05
N GLN A 66 8.74 -12.85 0.98
CA GLN A 66 9.57 -11.83 0.36
C GLN A 66 8.73 -10.74 -0.31
N MET A 67 7.59 -11.09 -0.93
CA MET A 67 6.65 -10.09 -1.45
C MET A 67 6.09 -9.19 -0.32
N ILE A 68 5.69 -9.78 0.81
CA ILE A 68 5.21 -8.99 1.95
C ILE A 68 6.32 -8.05 2.46
N LYS A 69 7.55 -8.58 2.61
CA LYS A 69 8.71 -7.78 3.02
C LYS A 69 9.01 -6.62 2.05
N ASN A 70 8.92 -6.86 0.75
CA ASN A 70 9.12 -5.83 -0.28
C ASN A 70 8.04 -4.74 -0.19
N ALA A 71 6.78 -5.13 0.04
CA ALA A 71 5.71 -4.17 0.30
C ALA A 71 5.94 -3.37 1.59
N ASP A 72 6.43 -4.01 2.66
CA ASP A 72 6.74 -3.31 3.92
C ASP A 72 7.88 -2.31 3.76
N ILE A 73 8.93 -2.64 3.01
CA ILE A 73 10.03 -1.71 2.69
C ILE A 73 9.50 -0.50 1.94
N ALA A 74 8.68 -0.71 0.91
CA ALA A 74 8.08 0.39 0.17
C ALA A 74 7.12 1.24 1.02
N LEU A 75 6.38 0.60 1.95
CA LEU A 75 5.52 1.30 2.89
C LEU A 75 6.34 2.15 3.88
N TYR A 76 7.48 1.64 4.34
CA TYR A 76 8.40 2.39 5.17
C TYR A 76 8.92 3.63 4.43
N ASP A 77 9.34 3.48 3.17
CA ASP A 77 9.73 4.60 2.31
C ASP A 77 8.60 5.65 2.16
N ALA A 78 7.35 5.21 1.99
CA ALA A 78 6.21 6.11 1.93
C ALA A 78 6.04 6.92 3.23
N LYS A 79 6.30 6.29 4.38
CA LYS A 79 6.22 6.96 5.70
C LYS A 79 7.34 7.98 5.87
N GLU A 80 8.57 7.66 5.46
CA GLU A 80 9.74 8.55 5.53
C GLU A 80 9.61 9.75 4.57
N LYS A 81 9.00 9.55 3.39
CA LYS A 81 8.75 10.61 2.40
C LYS A 81 7.59 11.55 2.73
N GLY A 82 7.05 11.49 3.95
CA GLY A 82 5.98 12.39 4.41
C GLY A 82 4.59 11.78 4.52
N ARG A 83 4.47 10.45 4.41
CA ARG A 83 3.19 9.71 4.47
C ARG A 83 2.23 10.11 3.34
N ASN A 84 0.99 9.65 3.42
CA ASN A 84 -0.11 9.94 2.48
C ASN A 84 0.31 9.78 1.01
N GLN A 85 0.95 8.66 0.68
CA GLN A 85 1.40 8.32 -0.67
C GLN A 85 1.47 6.81 -0.87
N ALA A 86 1.36 6.37 -2.12
CA ALA A 86 1.73 5.03 -2.54
C ALA A 86 3.16 5.04 -3.11
N VAL A 87 3.98 4.10 -2.65
CA VAL A 87 5.35 3.92 -3.16
C VAL A 87 5.48 2.53 -3.75
N MET A 88 6.02 2.46 -4.96
CA MET A 88 6.40 1.18 -5.57
C MET A 88 7.73 0.73 -4.98
N PHE A 89 7.82 -0.55 -4.64
CA PHE A 89 9.08 -1.18 -4.35
C PHE A 89 9.95 -1.13 -5.60
N SER A 90 11.15 -0.59 -5.47
CA SER A 90 12.17 -0.61 -6.51
C SER A 90 13.37 -1.37 -5.99
N GLU A 91 13.52 -2.61 -6.43
CA GLU A 91 14.74 -3.37 -6.20
C GLU A 91 15.87 -2.72 -7.02
N LYS A 92 16.97 -2.33 -6.37
CA LYS A 92 18.24 -2.24 -7.08
C LYS A 92 18.65 -3.68 -7.36
N CYS A 93 18.32 -4.17 -8.56
CA CYS A 93 18.92 -5.39 -9.08
C CYS A 93 20.45 -5.18 -9.03
N GLN A 94 21.15 -5.88 -8.13
CA GLN A 94 22.62 -5.98 -8.13
C GLN A 94 23.06 -7.07 -9.09
#